data_AF-A0A3D4MB85-F1
#
_entry.id   AF-A0A3D4MB85-F1
#
_cell.length_a   1.000
_cell.length_b   1.000
_cell.length_c   1.000
_cell.angle_alpha   90.00
_cell.angle_beta   90.00
_cell.angle_gamma   90.00
#
_symmetry.space_group_name_H-M   'P 1'
#
loop_
_entity.id
_entity.type
_entity.pdbx_description
1 polymer ?
#
loop_
_entity_poly.entity_id
_entity_poly.type
_entity_poly.pdbx_seq_one_letter_code
_entity_poly.pdbx_strand_id
1 'polypeptide(L)'
;MDKNGFEKLVAMMASDNDSDAVMGLRGFQAWLREENVPFAKAAQSVFDNLASLRAPINADSLTAAPQERGAVKVSGMPQCVAVLPGIIMIIPPGQTEGEKITLPGAAAAQTKEIADGVKDVLVAAVINKSRFKLKLVDIKDKYGEVVETVLQGEFDRDNMQPVKVWANVKGETAALATVLRRAVAAAVPDLVA
;
A
#
# COMPACT_ATOMS: atom_id res chain seq x y z
N MET A 1 8.07 -13.53 12.73
CA MET A 1 7.63 -14.00 11.40
C MET A 1 7.44 -12.80 10.47
N ASP A 2 7.79 -12.90 9.18
CA ASP A 2 7.55 -11.83 8.21
C ASP A 2 6.12 -11.88 7.63
N LYS A 3 5.68 -10.80 6.95
CA LYS A 3 4.32 -10.67 6.40
C LYS A 3 3.99 -11.80 5.41
N ASN A 4 4.96 -12.19 4.59
CA ASN A 4 4.82 -13.28 3.62
C ASN A 4 4.68 -14.65 4.31
N GLY A 5 5.36 -14.87 5.43
CA GLY A 5 5.21 -16.08 6.24
C GLY A 5 3.82 -16.22 6.86
N PHE A 6 3.26 -15.10 7.35
CA PHE A 6 1.91 -15.08 7.92
C PHE A 6 0.82 -15.37 6.89
N GLU A 7 0.90 -14.76 5.69
CA GLU A 7 -0.06 -14.99 4.60
C GLU A 7 -0.08 -16.46 4.14
N LYS A 8 1.09 -17.11 4.06
CA LYS A 8 1.18 -18.55 3.75
C LYS A 8 0.55 -19.41 4.83
N LEU A 9 0.72 -19.02 6.09
CA LEU A 9 0.17 -19.74 7.23
C LEU A 9 -1.36 -19.65 7.25
N VAL A 10 -1.92 -18.48 6.94
CA VAL A 10 -3.37 -18.29 6.74
C VAL A 10 -3.89 -19.13 5.58
N ALA A 11 -3.17 -19.18 4.45
CA ALA A 11 -3.55 -20.01 3.31
C ALA A 11 -3.56 -21.51 3.65
N MET A 12 -2.58 -21.98 4.44
CA MET A 12 -2.54 -23.37 4.92
C MET A 12 -3.72 -23.68 5.85
N MET A 13 -4.03 -22.79 6.79
CA MET A 13 -5.18 -22.95 7.71
C MET A 13 -6.54 -22.96 6.99
N ALA A 14 -6.63 -22.28 5.84
CA ALA A 14 -7.84 -22.21 5.02
C ALA A 14 -7.89 -23.30 3.93
N SER A 15 -6.92 -24.21 3.88
CA SER A 15 -6.87 -25.28 2.90
C SER A 15 -7.94 -26.35 3.18
N ASP A 16 -8.57 -26.85 2.10
CA ASP A 16 -9.50 -27.99 2.16
C ASP A 16 -8.76 -29.33 2.36
N ASN A 17 -7.43 -29.33 2.32
CA ASN A 17 -6.60 -30.48 2.65
C ASN A 17 -6.32 -30.51 4.16
N ASP A 18 -6.86 -31.52 4.86
CA ASP A 18 -6.71 -31.70 6.31
C ASP A 18 -5.26 -31.64 6.80
N SER A 19 -4.31 -32.20 6.04
CA SER A 19 -2.90 -32.17 6.43
C SER A 19 -2.33 -30.75 6.42
N ASP A 20 -2.72 -29.93 5.46
CA ASP A 20 -2.25 -28.55 5.32
C ASP A 20 -2.92 -27.65 6.36
N ALA A 21 -4.22 -27.86 6.61
CA ALA A 21 -4.97 -27.17 7.66
C ALA A 21 -4.35 -27.41 9.05
N VAL A 22 -4.01 -28.67 9.36
CA VAL A 22 -3.37 -29.04 10.63
C VAL A 22 -1.95 -28.46 10.73
N MET A 23 -1.18 -28.45 9.65
CA MET A 23 0.15 -27.81 9.65
C MET A 23 0.05 -26.30 9.84
N GLY A 24 -0.91 -25.63 9.21
CA GLY A 24 -1.20 -24.22 9.40
C GLY A 24 -1.55 -23.90 10.86
N LEU A 25 -2.46 -24.67 11.47
CA LEU A 25 -2.85 -24.50 12.88
C LEU A 25 -1.68 -24.71 13.85
N ARG A 26 -0.83 -25.70 13.59
CA ARG A 26 0.39 -25.94 14.39
C ARG A 26 1.39 -24.80 14.24
N GLY A 27 1.58 -24.29 13.01
CA GLY A 27 2.40 -23.11 12.75
C GLY A 27 1.88 -21.89 13.50
N PHE A 28 0.57 -21.68 13.52
CA PHE A 28 -0.06 -20.57 14.23
C PHE A 28 0.15 -20.65 15.75
N GLN A 29 -0.01 -21.85 16.32
CA GLN A 29 0.26 -22.09 17.74
C GLN A 29 1.74 -21.88 18.10
N ALA A 30 2.65 -22.29 17.23
CA ALA A 30 4.09 -22.07 17.42
C ALA A 30 4.42 -20.58 17.42
N TRP A 31 3.88 -19.83 16.46
CA TRP A 31 4.07 -18.37 16.38
C TRP A 31 3.52 -17.64 17.61
N LEU A 32 2.29 -17.96 18.04
CA LEU A 32 1.73 -17.34 19.25
C LEU A 32 2.57 -17.64 20.51
N ARG A 33 3.19 -18.82 20.58
CA ARG A 33 4.11 -19.16 21.66
C ARG A 33 5.40 -18.32 21.62
N GLU A 34 5.95 -18.07 20.44
CA GLU A 34 7.11 -17.18 20.26
C GLU A 34 6.80 -15.76 20.75
N GLU A 35 5.59 -15.27 20.51
CA GLU A 35 5.12 -13.95 20.94
C GLU A 35 4.60 -13.91 22.41
N ASN A 36 4.78 -15.00 23.17
CA ASN A 36 4.26 -15.16 24.54
C ASN A 36 2.73 -14.95 24.68
N VAL A 37 1.97 -15.21 23.61
CA VAL A 37 0.51 -15.13 23.61
C VAL A 37 -0.09 -16.54 23.77
N PRO A 38 -0.87 -16.80 24.84
CA PRO A 38 -1.58 -18.06 24.97
C PRO A 38 -2.62 -18.24 23.85
N PHE A 39 -2.61 -19.39 23.19
CA PHE A 39 -3.56 -19.72 22.12
C PHE A 39 -5.02 -19.53 22.56
N ALA A 40 -5.36 -19.89 23.80
CA ALA A 40 -6.70 -19.68 24.36
C ALA A 40 -7.11 -18.19 24.38
N LYS A 41 -6.18 -17.29 24.72
CA LYS A 41 -6.46 -15.84 24.70
C LYS A 41 -6.64 -15.31 23.28
N ALA A 42 -5.86 -15.80 22.32
CA ALA A 42 -6.02 -15.43 20.91
C ALA A 42 -7.38 -15.89 20.36
N ALA A 43 -7.77 -17.14 20.63
CA ALA A 43 -9.08 -17.67 20.23
C ALA A 43 -10.25 -16.91 20.89
N GLN A 44 -10.11 -16.58 22.18
CA GLN A 44 -11.12 -15.79 22.90
C GLN A 44 -11.26 -14.39 22.32
N SER A 45 -10.15 -13.73 21.95
CA SER A 45 -10.18 -12.43 21.29
C SER A 45 -10.90 -12.48 19.92
N VAL A 46 -10.70 -13.54 19.13
CA VAL A 46 -11.45 -13.74 17.88
C VAL A 46 -12.94 -13.94 18.15
N PHE A 47 -13.28 -14.69 19.20
CA PHE A 47 -14.67 -14.92 19.61
C PHE A 47 -15.36 -13.64 20.11
N ASP A 48 -14.69 -12.85 20.93
CA ASP A 48 -15.22 -11.60 21.47
C ASP A 48 -15.42 -10.55 20.37
N ASN A 49 -14.63 -10.61 19.29
CA ASN A 49 -14.74 -9.75 18.11
C ASN A 49 -15.51 -10.41 16.95
N LEU A 50 -16.15 -11.56 17.17
CA LEU A 50 -16.79 -12.32 16.10
C LEU A 50 -18.00 -11.57 15.54
N ALA A 51 -18.65 -10.72 16.34
CA ALA A 51 -19.74 -9.85 15.91
C ALA A 51 -19.29 -8.77 14.91
N SER A 52 -18.09 -8.19 15.08
CA SER A 52 -17.54 -7.21 14.13
C SER A 52 -17.03 -7.87 12.86
N LEU A 53 -16.59 -9.14 12.95
CA LEU A 53 -16.18 -9.96 11.80
C LEU A 53 -17.36 -10.53 11.00
N ARG A 54 -18.55 -10.68 11.63
CA ARG A 54 -19.79 -11.17 10.99
C ARG A 54 -20.67 -10.08 10.41
N ALA A 55 -20.40 -8.81 10.69
CA ALA A 55 -21.23 -7.73 10.18
C ALA A 55 -21.20 -7.77 8.63
N PRO A 56 -22.36 -7.88 7.95
CA PRO A 56 -22.40 -7.73 6.50
C PRO A 56 -21.85 -6.33 6.18
N ILE A 57 -21.08 -6.23 5.11
CA ILE A 57 -20.59 -4.94 4.60
C ILE A 57 -21.85 -4.16 4.16
N ASN A 58 -22.46 -3.44 5.09
CA ASN A 58 -23.68 -2.67 4.87
C ASN A 58 -23.32 -1.45 4.02
N ALA A 59 -24.14 -1.15 3.02
CA ALA A 59 -23.97 -0.01 2.13
C ALA A 59 -23.97 1.35 2.88
N ASP A 60 -24.49 1.41 4.11
CA ASP A 60 -24.40 2.59 4.99
C ASP A 60 -23.02 2.78 5.65
N SER A 61 -22.14 1.77 5.58
CA SER A 61 -20.72 1.94 5.94
C SER A 61 -19.93 2.73 4.89
N LEU A 62 -20.54 3.04 3.73
CA LEU A 62 -19.96 3.90 2.69
C LEU A 62 -20.35 5.39 2.87
N THR A 63 -21.27 5.72 3.77
CA THR A 63 -21.74 7.10 4.03
C THR A 63 -21.48 7.57 5.46
N ALA A 64 -21.13 6.67 6.38
CA ALA A 64 -20.56 7.07 7.66
C ALA A 64 -19.23 7.80 7.42
N ALA A 65 -19.10 9.03 7.94
CA ALA A 65 -17.83 9.73 8.00
C ALA A 65 -16.76 8.74 8.49
N PRO A 66 -15.59 8.66 7.83
CA PRO A 66 -14.54 7.74 8.25
C PRO A 66 -14.36 7.91 9.75
N GLN A 67 -14.50 6.82 10.53
CA GLN A 67 -14.03 6.87 11.91
C GLN A 67 -12.62 7.43 11.83
N GLU A 68 -12.39 8.59 12.44
CA GLU A 68 -11.08 9.21 12.52
C GLU A 68 -10.15 8.10 13.00
N ARG A 69 -9.27 7.63 12.11
CA ARG A 69 -8.16 6.79 12.52
C ARG A 69 -7.47 7.61 13.60
N GLY A 70 -7.57 7.14 14.84
CA GLY A 70 -6.93 7.81 15.98
C GLY A 70 -5.54 8.18 15.54
N ALA A 71 -5.22 9.48 15.63
CA ALA A 71 -4.05 10.08 15.02
C ALA A 71 -2.85 9.15 15.19
N VAL A 72 -2.46 8.48 14.11
CA VAL A 72 -1.29 7.60 14.15
C VAL A 72 -0.11 8.55 14.23
N LYS A 73 0.35 8.82 15.45
CA LYS A 73 1.59 9.52 15.73
C LYS A 73 2.75 8.65 15.27
N VAL A 74 2.95 8.53 13.95
CA VAL A 74 4.25 8.10 13.40
C VAL A 74 5.02 9.38 13.12
N SER A 75 5.79 9.84 14.11
CA SER A 75 6.67 10.97 13.92
C SER A 75 7.71 10.64 12.85
N GLY A 76 7.59 11.26 11.67
CA GLY A 76 8.70 11.42 10.72
C GLY A 76 8.58 10.74 9.36
N MET A 77 7.53 9.98 9.04
CA MET A 77 7.39 9.33 7.72
C MET A 77 6.21 9.89 6.90
N PRO A 78 6.40 10.18 5.59
CA PRO A 78 5.34 10.61 4.70
C PRO A 78 4.37 9.45 4.46
N GLN A 79 3.08 9.77 4.31
CA GLN A 79 2.06 8.76 4.02
C GLN A 79 1.35 9.11 2.71
N CYS A 80 0.92 8.09 1.99
CA CYS A 80 -0.05 8.25 0.92
C CYS A 80 -1.22 7.29 1.19
N VAL A 81 -2.44 7.81 1.17
CA VAL A 81 -3.66 7.04 1.46
C VAL A 81 -4.73 7.31 0.41
N ALA A 82 -5.45 6.25 0.03
CA ALA A 82 -6.68 6.39 -0.75
C ALA A 82 -7.80 6.91 0.16
N VAL A 83 -8.37 8.07 -0.18
CA VAL A 83 -9.46 8.70 0.60
C VAL A 83 -10.81 8.26 0.06
N LEU A 84 -10.97 8.35 -1.26
CA LEU A 84 -12.16 7.95 -2.01
C LEU A 84 -11.72 7.31 -3.33
N PRO A 85 -12.58 6.56 -4.02
CA PRO A 85 -12.30 6.12 -5.39
C PRO A 85 -11.93 7.34 -6.26
N GLY A 86 -10.76 7.30 -6.88
CA GLY A 86 -10.20 8.39 -7.68
C GLY A 86 -9.51 9.49 -6.89
N ILE A 87 -9.39 9.40 -5.56
CA ILE A 87 -8.75 10.46 -4.74
C ILE A 87 -7.73 9.86 -3.78
N ILE A 88 -6.49 10.31 -3.89
CA ILE A 88 -5.42 10.00 -2.94
C ILE A 88 -5.04 11.25 -2.14
N MET A 89 -4.49 11.05 -0.96
CA MET A 89 -3.95 12.12 -0.11
C MET A 89 -2.50 11.82 0.24
N ILE A 90 -1.61 12.76 -0.07
CA ILE A 90 -0.20 12.71 0.32
C ILE A 90 -0.05 13.54 1.60
N ILE A 91 0.24 12.88 2.70
CA ILE A 91 0.41 13.46 4.03
C ILE A 91 1.91 13.70 4.27
N PRO A 92 2.35 14.95 4.44
CA PRO A 92 3.73 15.27 4.77
C PRO A 92 4.14 14.69 6.14
N PRO A 93 5.43 14.47 6.40
CA PRO A 93 5.91 14.00 7.69
C PRO A 93 5.45 14.91 8.84
N GLY A 94 4.82 14.34 9.86
CA GLY A 94 4.38 15.07 11.05
C GLY A 94 3.07 15.85 10.91
N GLN A 95 2.41 15.78 9.75
CA GLN A 95 1.06 16.32 9.56
C GLN A 95 0.00 15.21 9.61
N THR A 96 -1.24 15.58 9.92
CA THR A 96 -2.41 14.66 9.94
C THR A 96 -3.24 14.75 8.66
N GLU A 97 -3.12 15.86 7.94
CA GLU A 97 -3.73 16.09 6.64
C GLU A 97 -2.66 16.50 5.64
N GLY A 98 -2.98 16.43 4.35
CA GLY A 98 -2.06 16.81 3.30
C GLY A 98 -2.76 17.04 1.97
N GLU A 99 -1.99 16.99 0.90
CA GLU A 99 -2.49 17.35 -0.42
C GLU A 99 -3.37 16.24 -0.98
N LYS A 100 -4.62 16.60 -1.30
CA LYS A 100 -5.60 15.72 -1.93
C LYS A 100 -5.52 15.86 -3.44
N ILE A 101 -5.50 14.73 -4.12
CA ILE A 101 -5.20 14.65 -5.56
C ILE A 101 -6.24 13.76 -6.21
N THR A 102 -6.88 14.29 -7.26
CA THR A 102 -7.79 13.51 -8.10
C THR A 102 -7.00 12.77 -9.18
N LEU A 103 -7.14 11.45 -9.22
CA LEU A 103 -6.51 10.58 -10.21
C LEU A 103 -7.26 10.63 -11.54
N PRO A 104 -6.56 10.72 -12.69
CA PRO A 104 -7.20 10.76 -14.00
C PRO A 104 -7.56 9.37 -14.54
N GLY A 105 -8.65 9.27 -15.31
CA GLY A 105 -8.93 8.12 -16.18
C GLY A 105 -8.99 6.77 -15.45
N ALA A 106 -8.42 5.71 -16.04
CA ALA A 106 -8.43 4.38 -15.43
C ALA A 106 -7.61 4.28 -14.13
N ALA A 107 -6.72 5.25 -13.86
CA ALA A 107 -6.01 5.36 -12.59
C ALA A 107 -6.98 5.52 -11.41
N ALA A 108 -8.15 6.13 -11.64
CA ALA A 108 -9.18 6.26 -10.61
C ALA A 108 -9.76 4.90 -10.16
N ALA A 109 -9.80 3.90 -11.06
CA ALA A 109 -10.24 2.56 -10.71
C ALA A 109 -9.21 1.81 -9.85
N GLN A 110 -7.92 2.18 -9.95
CA GLN A 110 -6.79 1.54 -9.27
C GLN A 110 -6.18 2.43 -8.18
N THR A 111 -7.02 3.24 -7.54
CA THR A 111 -6.60 4.25 -6.55
C THR A 111 -5.75 3.69 -5.41
N LYS A 112 -6.08 2.50 -4.92
CA LYS A 112 -5.37 1.86 -3.80
C LYS A 112 -3.95 1.45 -4.19
N GLU A 113 -3.80 0.82 -5.37
CA GLU A 113 -2.50 0.39 -5.89
C GLU A 113 -1.57 1.59 -6.08
N ILE A 114 -2.10 2.67 -6.65
CA ILE A 114 -1.34 3.91 -6.87
C ILE A 114 -0.96 4.55 -5.52
N ALA A 115 -1.88 4.60 -4.56
CA ALA A 115 -1.59 5.16 -3.23
C ALA A 115 -0.47 4.36 -2.52
N ASP A 116 -0.55 3.02 -2.57
CA ASP A 116 0.46 2.14 -2.00
C ASP A 116 1.82 2.32 -2.71
N GLY A 117 1.84 2.37 -4.04
CA GLY A 117 3.06 2.61 -4.82
C GLY A 117 3.70 3.98 -4.56
N VAL A 118 2.89 5.04 -4.46
CA VAL A 118 3.37 6.40 -4.12
C VAL A 118 3.92 6.41 -2.69
N LYS A 119 3.24 5.77 -1.75
CA LYS A 119 3.72 5.63 -0.37
C LYS A 119 5.08 4.94 -0.33
N ASP A 120 5.25 3.83 -1.05
CA ASP A 120 6.50 3.07 -1.05
C ASP A 120 7.67 3.89 -1.63
N VAL A 121 7.44 4.66 -2.70
CA VAL A 121 8.44 5.60 -3.24
C VAL A 121 8.83 6.66 -2.20
N LEU A 122 7.84 7.29 -1.56
CA LEU A 122 8.08 8.35 -0.56
C LEU A 122 8.82 7.82 0.67
N VAL A 123 8.41 6.65 1.17
CA VAL A 123 9.05 5.98 2.31
C VAL A 123 10.49 5.58 1.95
N ALA A 124 10.71 5.02 0.76
CA ALA A 124 12.05 4.66 0.28
C ALA A 124 12.95 5.90 0.18
N ALA A 125 12.44 7.04 -0.32
CA ALA A 125 13.19 8.30 -0.39
C ALA A 125 13.62 8.78 1.01
N VAL A 126 12.70 8.75 1.98
CA VAL A 126 12.97 9.21 3.36
C VAL A 126 13.94 8.29 4.10
N ILE A 127 13.74 6.97 4.05
CA ILE A 127 14.62 6.00 4.71
C ILE A 127 16.05 6.14 4.18
N ASN A 128 16.19 6.28 2.86
CA ASN A 128 17.50 6.36 2.22
C ASN A 128 18.09 7.77 2.23
N LYS A 129 17.37 8.77 2.75
CA LYS A 129 17.73 10.19 2.71
C LYS A 129 18.15 10.63 1.30
N SER A 130 17.41 10.15 0.30
CA SER A 130 17.67 10.39 -1.11
C SER A 130 16.53 11.18 -1.72
N ARG A 131 16.88 12.11 -2.61
CA ARG A 131 15.91 12.70 -3.52
C ARG A 131 15.51 11.66 -4.57
N PHE A 132 14.32 11.85 -5.14
CA PHE A 132 13.79 10.98 -6.16
C PHE A 132 13.09 11.74 -7.28
N LYS A 133 12.91 11.06 -8.42
CA LYS A 133 12.21 11.54 -9.60
C LYS A 133 11.28 10.47 -10.14
N LEU A 134 10.02 10.84 -10.37
CA LEU A 134 9.07 9.98 -11.06
C LEU A 134 9.37 9.96 -12.56
N LYS A 135 9.74 8.80 -13.10
CA LYS A 135 10.00 8.57 -14.53
C LYS A 135 8.98 7.62 -15.14
N LEU A 136 8.76 7.82 -16.44
CA LEU A 136 7.98 6.92 -17.28
C LEU A 136 8.95 6.03 -18.03
N VAL A 137 8.72 4.73 -17.98
CA VAL A 137 9.53 3.74 -18.69
C VAL A 137 8.60 2.91 -19.57
N ASP A 138 8.84 2.96 -20.86
CA ASP A 138 8.14 2.14 -21.83
C ASP A 138 8.77 0.75 -21.88
N ILE A 139 8.00 -0.28 -21.53
CA ILE A 139 8.35 -1.68 -21.71
C ILE A 139 8.03 -2.06 -23.16
N LYS A 140 9.07 -2.50 -23.88
CA LYS A 140 8.98 -2.93 -25.27
C LYS A 140 8.98 -4.44 -25.38
N ASP A 141 8.27 -4.96 -26.37
CA ASP A 141 8.36 -6.37 -26.73
C ASP A 141 9.65 -6.70 -27.50
N LYS A 142 9.77 -7.96 -27.93
CA LYS A 142 10.91 -8.44 -28.73
C LYS A 142 11.01 -7.79 -30.12
N TYR A 143 9.94 -7.18 -30.61
CA TYR A 143 9.85 -6.51 -31.90
C TYR A 143 10.01 -4.98 -31.78
N GLY A 144 10.14 -4.45 -30.56
CA GLY A 144 10.34 -3.03 -30.28
C GLY A 144 9.06 -2.23 -30.08
N GLU A 145 7.88 -2.87 -30.08
CA GLU A 145 6.60 -2.21 -29.82
C GLU A 145 6.37 -2.00 -28.32
N VAL A 146 5.81 -0.85 -27.95
CA VAL A 146 5.54 -0.52 -26.54
C VAL A 146 4.29 -1.26 -26.08
N VAL A 147 4.46 -2.21 -25.17
CA VAL A 147 3.38 -3.03 -24.61
C VAL A 147 2.77 -2.36 -23.38
N GLU A 148 3.61 -1.75 -22.54
CA GLU A 148 3.19 -1.16 -21.27
C GLU A 148 4.07 0.05 -20.94
N THR A 149 3.49 1.11 -20.38
CA THR A 149 4.25 2.23 -19.82
C THR A 149 4.14 2.18 -18.30
N VAL A 150 5.28 2.07 -17.63
CA VAL A 150 5.41 2.02 -16.18
C VAL A 150 5.77 3.39 -15.62
N LEU A 151 5.06 3.82 -14.59
CA LEU A 151 5.47 4.91 -13.72
C LEU A 151 6.30 4.36 -12.57
N GLN A 152 7.53 4.82 -12.43
CA GLN A 152 8.42 4.40 -11.35
C GLN A 152 9.15 5.59 -10.71
N GLY A 153 9.44 5.50 -9.42
CA GLY A 153 10.32 6.42 -8.72
C GLY A 153 11.78 5.96 -8.83
N GLU A 154 12.63 6.80 -9.41
CA GLU A 154 14.09 6.62 -9.43
C GLU A 154 14.74 7.54 -8.41
N PHE A 155 15.83 7.08 -7.79
CA PHE A 155 16.49 7.78 -6.69
C PHE A 155 17.87 8.26 -7.14
N ASP A 156 18.31 9.40 -6.60
CA ASP A 156 19.62 10.01 -6.92
C ASP A 156 20.83 9.21 -6.39
N ARG A 157 20.59 8.10 -5.68
CA ARG A 157 21.63 7.25 -5.09
C ARG A 157 21.90 6.04 -5.97
N ASP A 158 23.17 5.80 -6.27
CA ASP A 158 23.63 4.63 -7.03
C ASP A 158 23.21 3.32 -6.37
N ASN A 159 22.85 2.34 -7.21
CA ASN A 159 22.39 0.99 -6.84
C ASN A 159 21.05 0.89 -6.08
N MET A 160 20.27 1.98 -5.99
CA MET A 160 18.89 1.88 -5.55
C MET A 160 17.99 1.36 -6.68
N GLN A 161 17.20 0.34 -6.37
CA GLN A 161 16.20 -0.17 -7.31
C GLN A 161 15.05 0.82 -7.44
N PRO A 162 14.57 1.10 -8.66
CA PRO A 162 13.38 1.92 -8.85
C PRO A 162 12.15 1.23 -8.27
N VAL A 163 11.27 2.01 -7.67
CA VAL A 163 10.01 1.50 -7.11
C VAL A 163 8.90 1.76 -8.12
N LYS A 164 8.20 0.69 -8.54
CA LYS A 164 7.04 0.77 -9.44
C LYS A 164 5.85 1.37 -8.70
N VAL A 165 5.29 2.44 -9.24
CA VAL A 165 4.07 3.10 -8.71
C VAL A 165 2.84 2.54 -9.40
N TRP A 166 2.88 2.44 -10.73
CA TRP A 166 1.75 2.00 -11.53
C TRP A 166 2.20 1.64 -12.94
N ALA A 167 1.39 0.86 -13.66
CA ALA A 167 1.62 0.63 -15.07
C ALA A 167 0.30 0.49 -15.82
N ASN A 168 0.29 1.00 -17.05
CA ASN A 168 -0.86 0.92 -17.93
C ASN A 168 -0.42 1.09 -19.39
N VAL A 169 -1.35 0.84 -20.31
CA VAL A 169 -1.18 1.09 -21.75
C VAL A 169 -1.08 2.61 -22.00
N LYS A 170 -0.30 2.96 -23.02
CA LYS A 170 0.20 4.30 -23.34
C LYS A 170 -0.85 5.41 -23.25
N GLY A 171 -0.50 6.54 -22.63
CA GLY A 171 -1.29 7.78 -22.60
C GLY A 171 -1.77 8.18 -21.20
N GLU A 172 -2.35 7.25 -20.45
CA GLU A 172 -2.87 7.55 -19.11
C GLU A 172 -1.77 7.65 -18.04
N THR A 173 -0.72 6.85 -18.18
CA THR A 173 0.44 6.89 -17.28
C THR A 173 1.13 8.26 -17.30
N ALA A 174 1.12 8.96 -18.44
CA ALA A 174 1.69 10.30 -18.56
C ALA A 174 0.85 11.38 -17.88
N ALA A 175 -0.48 11.27 -17.97
CA ALA A 175 -1.41 12.14 -17.24
C ALA A 175 -1.24 11.95 -15.73
N LEU A 176 -1.17 10.69 -15.27
CA LEU A 176 -0.92 10.38 -13.87
C LEU A 176 0.42 10.93 -13.38
N ALA A 177 1.51 10.73 -14.14
CA ALA A 177 2.83 11.23 -13.79
C ALA A 177 2.86 12.75 -13.63
N THR A 178 2.13 13.48 -14.48
CA THR A 178 2.05 14.95 -14.42
C THR A 178 1.36 15.42 -13.14
N VAL A 179 0.23 14.80 -12.80
CA VAL A 179 -0.53 15.10 -11.59
C VAL A 179 0.27 14.75 -10.34
N LEU A 180 0.88 13.55 -10.30
CA LEU A 180 1.65 13.09 -9.15
C LEU A 180 2.93 13.89 -8.93
N ARG A 181 3.68 14.24 -9.99
CA ARG A 181 4.90 15.06 -9.84
C ARG A 181 4.59 16.42 -9.19
N ARG A 182 3.50 17.06 -9.64
CA ARG A 182 3.07 18.35 -9.08
C ARG A 182 2.73 18.21 -7.59
N ALA A 183 1.94 17.20 -7.25
CA ALA A 183 1.47 17.04 -5.89
C ALA A 183 2.55 16.53 -4.92
N VAL A 184 3.47 15.69 -5.38
CA VAL A 184 4.66 15.31 -4.59
C VAL A 184 5.54 16.54 -4.32
N ALA A 185 5.76 17.39 -5.33
CA ALA A 185 6.56 18.60 -5.16
C ALA A 185 5.93 19.61 -4.20
N ALA A 186 4.59 19.68 -4.15
CA ALA A 186 3.88 20.57 -3.24
C ALA A 186 3.77 19.99 -1.81
N ALA A 187 3.51 18.69 -1.67
CA ALA A 187 3.39 18.04 -0.37
C ALA A 187 4.75 17.75 0.30
N VAL A 188 5.79 17.40 -0.45
CA VAL A 188 7.10 16.99 0.08
C VAL A 188 8.27 17.54 -0.77
N PRO A 189 8.45 18.88 -0.79
CA PRO A 189 9.42 19.53 -1.67
C PRO A 189 10.87 19.06 -1.45
N ASP A 190 11.23 18.70 -0.22
CA ASP A 190 12.60 18.31 0.14
C ASP A 190 13.08 16.99 -0.49
N LEU A 191 12.14 16.15 -0.94
CA LEU A 191 12.44 14.83 -1.52
C LEU A 191 12.49 14.82 -3.05
N VAL A 192 12.19 15.95 -3.70
CA VAL A 192 12.19 16.04 -5.16
C VAL A 192 13.57 16.49 -5.66
N ALA A 193 14.10 15.76 -6.64
CA ALA A 193 15.38 16.05 -7.31
C ALA A 193 15.28 17.18 -8.34
#